data_AF-A0A8K0EMD8-F1
#
_entry.id   AF-A0A8K0EMD8-F1
#
_cell.length_a   1.000
_cell.length_b   1.000
_cell.length_c   1.000
_cell.angle_alpha   90.00
_cell.angle_beta   90.00
_cell.angle_gamma   90.00
#
_symmetry.space_group_name_H-M   'P 1'
#
loop_
_entity.id
_entity.type
_entity.pdbx_description
1 polymer ?
#
loop_
_entity_poly.entity_id
_entity_poly.type
_entity_poly.pdbx_seq_one_letter_code
_entity_poly.pdbx_strand_id
1 'polypeptide(L)'
;MAGLLLFVAVCVAWTGSSTGQQEYLATIGEWDFHKVPTVGPMTNANVKAACEEAGMWSPCSYTGHGACSHGRADCVAFDGGSASCRTLNAISDLLCGTVEAHTCEPLDDTFVYSPGWQTDDSAFGLDYDTGHWGMTGANYTDKYALCASHQEYLTTWDGWAFFKIRALGTMMNANIQATCERVGMSYPCWYTGHDPCHHTYYYSDNCIKFDHAGVNCKTTTSLANKLCGTTSDYTCQALNYTFVYYPRHDYSHGIRYNYGGQLYGDDYNDMYALCAARQCQISPCDHGTCVHGLKNYTCLCDEDWTGEHCDKVIDSCASNPCVSGGTCTDEVGGYSCTCHPHTTGKNCETVLHIDECYHFSNDSLPYQEASAACNSMGGHLADIKDSGDQQLLASYIQLGYDVSTWTSTSTSVSPFGLCDCTDNTPLSATAPWMQRSAKIDICVLLDSSVGYMGTYQSCNEQHQYVCETNVTSCQPNVCQNGGVCSSCFDGSSIFCTCPQGYTGTFCEKVNLCDPNPCPFDWACTSQDGGIHCAVPSATRAISSRFCTASSCGPGWNCREDGPAGYSCIRG
;
A
#
# COMPACT_ATOMS: atom_id res chain seq x y z
N MET A 1 -42.90 44.40 42.10
CA MET A 1 -41.94 43.44 42.67
C MET A 1 -41.31 42.69 41.52
N ALA A 2 -40.01 42.87 41.33
CA ALA A 2 -39.25 42.29 40.23
C ALA A 2 -39.02 40.79 40.48
N GLY A 3 -39.38 39.95 39.51
CA GLY A 3 -38.99 38.54 39.46
C GLY A 3 -37.97 38.37 38.34
N LEU A 4 -36.69 38.33 38.71
CA LEU A 4 -35.56 38.08 37.82
C LEU A 4 -35.62 36.62 37.35
N LEU A 5 -35.85 36.37 36.07
CA LEU A 5 -35.63 35.05 35.46
C LEU A 5 -34.16 34.99 34.99
N LEU A 6 -33.33 34.32 35.78
CA LEU A 6 -31.97 33.91 35.42
C LEU A 6 -32.05 32.80 34.37
N PHE A 7 -31.71 33.12 33.11
CA PHE A 7 -31.30 32.11 32.14
C PHE A 7 -29.89 31.64 32.51
N VAL A 8 -29.79 30.46 33.11
CA VAL A 8 -28.51 29.74 33.19
C VAL A 8 -28.25 29.16 31.80
N ALA A 9 -27.42 29.84 31.02
CA ALA A 9 -26.78 29.24 29.86
C ALA A 9 -25.82 28.17 30.39
N VAL A 10 -26.20 26.90 30.23
CA VAL A 10 -25.25 25.80 30.38
C VAL A 10 -24.32 25.88 29.18
N CYS A 11 -23.20 26.59 29.34
CA CYS A 11 -22.05 26.42 28.47
C CYS A 11 -21.54 25.00 28.71
N VAL A 12 -21.93 24.06 27.84
CA VAL A 12 -21.17 22.84 27.67
C VAL A 12 -19.84 23.28 27.06
N ALA A 13 -18.83 23.46 27.92
CA ALA A 13 -17.46 23.56 27.49
C ALA A 13 -17.11 22.24 26.80
N TRP A 14 -17.17 22.23 25.48
CA TRP A 14 -16.42 21.28 24.69
C TRP A 14 -14.95 21.57 24.99
N THR A 15 -14.37 20.83 25.93
CA THR A 15 -12.92 20.65 25.96
C THR A 15 -12.59 19.88 24.68
N GLY A 16 -12.20 20.62 23.64
CA GLY A 16 -11.73 20.05 22.39
C GLY A 16 -10.50 19.19 22.64
N SER A 17 -10.71 17.89 22.83
CA SER A 17 -9.76 16.87 22.44
C SER A 17 -10.10 16.50 21.00
N SER A 18 -9.69 17.36 20.08
CA SER A 18 -9.51 17.02 18.67
C SER A 18 -8.02 17.16 18.41
N THR A 19 -7.21 16.29 18.99
CA THR A 19 -5.87 16.04 18.46
C THR A 19 -6.07 15.33 17.13
N GLY A 20 -6.18 16.11 16.04
CA GLY A 20 -5.95 15.58 14.72
C GLY A 20 -4.60 14.87 14.74
N GLN A 21 -4.60 13.61 14.33
CA GLN A 21 -3.45 12.74 14.44
C GLN A 21 -2.30 13.35 13.61
N GLN A 22 -1.16 13.61 14.26
CA GLN A 22 0.03 14.10 13.59
C GLN A 22 0.47 13.03 12.58
N GLU A 23 0.73 13.43 11.34
CA GLU A 23 1.09 12.50 10.27
C GLU A 23 2.61 12.53 10.09
N TYR A 24 3.27 11.37 10.18
CA TYR A 24 4.70 11.26 9.90
C TYR A 24 4.95 11.31 8.38
N LEU A 25 5.94 12.10 7.97
CA LEU A 25 6.35 12.21 6.57
C LEU A 25 7.63 11.41 6.32
N ALA A 26 8.74 11.86 6.88
CA ALA A 26 10.06 11.31 6.56
C ALA A 26 11.11 11.65 7.62
N THR A 27 12.17 10.85 7.70
CA THR A 27 13.37 11.16 8.48
C THR A 27 14.48 11.67 7.54
N ILE A 28 15.05 12.84 7.85
CA ILE A 28 16.23 13.38 7.16
C ILE A 28 17.33 13.68 8.17
N GLY A 29 18.44 12.96 8.07
CA GLY A 29 19.51 13.02 9.06
C GLY A 29 19.01 12.51 10.42
N GLU A 30 18.98 13.38 11.41
CA GLU A 30 18.50 13.08 12.78
C GLU A 30 17.09 13.64 13.06
N TRP A 31 16.41 14.16 12.04
CA TRP A 31 15.12 14.85 12.17
C TRP A 31 13.99 14.08 11.52
N ASP A 32 12.94 13.82 12.29
CA ASP A 32 11.67 13.28 11.81
C ASP A 32 10.72 14.43 11.47
N PHE A 33 10.18 14.44 10.27
CA PHE A 33 9.27 15.47 9.77
C PHE A 33 7.83 14.97 9.83
N HIS A 34 6.93 15.87 10.24
CA HIS A 34 5.52 15.58 10.42
C HIS A 34 4.63 16.69 9.86
N LYS A 35 3.43 16.33 9.43
CA LYS A 35 2.32 17.25 9.21
C LYS A 35 1.50 17.36 10.48
N VAL A 36 1.39 18.58 10.98
CA VAL A 36 0.61 18.90 12.17
C VAL A 36 -0.60 19.74 11.78
N PRO A 37 -1.83 19.25 11.99
CA PRO A 37 -3.04 20.03 11.74
C PRO A 37 -2.99 21.36 12.49
N THR A 38 -3.23 22.46 11.79
CA THR A 38 -3.22 23.81 12.35
C THR A 38 -4.58 24.45 12.14
N VAL A 39 -5.09 25.18 13.13
CA VAL A 39 -6.35 25.91 13.04
C VAL A 39 -6.10 27.40 12.83
N GLY A 40 -6.85 28.02 11.93
CA GLY A 40 -6.69 29.44 11.60
C GLY A 40 -5.63 29.73 10.54
N PRO A 41 -5.27 31.02 10.32
CA PRO A 41 -4.46 31.41 9.17
C PRO A 41 -3.03 30.90 9.25
N MET A 42 -2.43 30.51 8.13
CA MET A 42 -1.06 29.99 8.07
C MET A 42 -0.02 31.12 8.11
N THR A 43 0.01 31.86 9.22
CA THR A 43 1.06 32.85 9.52
C THR A 43 2.30 32.15 10.11
N ASN A 44 3.46 32.80 10.09
CA ASN A 44 4.66 32.27 10.74
C ASN A 44 4.40 32.00 12.22
N ALA A 45 3.73 32.92 12.90
CA ALA A 45 3.36 32.75 14.31
C ALA A 45 2.51 31.50 14.53
N ASN A 46 1.50 31.26 13.69
CA ASN A 46 0.60 30.11 13.84
C ASN A 46 1.27 28.78 13.48
N VAL A 47 2.05 28.73 12.41
CA VAL A 47 2.83 27.52 12.03
C VAL A 47 3.81 27.17 13.15
N LYS A 48 4.51 28.16 13.71
CA LYS A 48 5.42 27.94 14.84
C LYS A 48 4.68 27.47 16.08
N ALA A 49 3.58 28.12 16.43
CA ALA A 49 2.77 27.75 17.58
C ALA A 49 2.20 26.33 17.44
N ALA A 50 1.73 25.92 16.27
CA ALA A 50 1.25 24.57 16.02
C ALA A 50 2.34 23.52 16.21
N CYS A 51 3.54 23.76 15.67
CA CYS A 51 4.68 22.87 15.92
C CYS A 51 5.08 22.84 17.40
N GLU A 52 5.10 23.99 18.06
CA GLU A 52 5.42 24.07 19.48
C GLU A 52 4.36 23.36 20.34
N GLU A 53 3.07 23.52 20.08
CA GLU A 53 2.00 22.79 20.77
C GLU A 53 2.13 21.28 20.55
N ALA A 54 2.53 20.86 19.35
CA ALA A 54 2.85 19.46 19.03
C ALA A 54 4.18 18.97 19.64
N GLY A 55 4.99 19.84 20.25
CA GLY A 55 6.27 19.45 20.82
C GLY A 55 7.44 19.34 19.87
N MET A 56 7.25 19.84 18.67
CA MET A 56 8.18 19.78 17.58
C MET A 56 8.78 21.16 17.38
N TRP A 57 9.78 21.22 16.51
CA TRP A 57 10.32 22.48 16.04
C TRP A 57 9.70 22.82 14.69
N SER A 58 9.53 24.10 14.43
CA SER A 58 9.31 24.58 13.08
C SER A 58 10.64 24.53 12.30
N PRO A 59 10.78 23.71 11.26
CA PRO A 59 11.95 23.75 10.41
C PRO A 59 11.99 25.06 9.64
N CYS A 60 13.21 25.54 9.38
CA CYS A 60 13.41 26.70 8.54
C CYS A 60 12.94 26.39 7.12
N SER A 61 12.54 27.41 6.35
CA SER A 61 12.25 27.24 4.92
C SER A 61 13.48 26.79 4.10
N TYR A 62 14.68 26.95 4.65
CA TYR A 62 15.94 26.50 4.08
C TYR A 62 16.63 25.47 4.98
N THR A 63 17.16 24.40 4.38
CA THR A 63 17.70 23.24 5.10
C THR A 63 18.91 23.62 5.95
N GLY A 64 19.84 24.44 5.44
CA GLY A 64 21.08 24.74 6.13
C GLY A 64 22.29 23.93 5.66
N HIS A 65 22.10 23.03 4.68
CA HIS A 65 23.17 22.21 4.11
C HIS A 65 24.21 23.04 3.33
N GLY A 66 25.50 22.76 3.53
CA GLY A 66 26.59 23.37 2.77
C GLY A 66 26.61 24.91 2.82
N ALA A 67 26.46 25.56 1.66
CA ALA A 67 26.42 27.03 1.53
C ALA A 67 24.99 27.62 1.67
N CYS A 68 23.97 26.77 1.88
CA CYS A 68 22.59 27.21 2.05
C CYS A 68 22.43 27.85 3.44
N SER A 69 22.60 29.17 3.53
CA SER A 69 22.47 29.87 4.81
C SER A 69 21.01 29.92 5.27
N HIS A 70 20.77 29.44 6.49
CA HIS A 70 19.56 29.68 7.28
C HIS A 70 19.92 30.76 8.30
N GLY A 71 19.71 32.04 7.93
CA GLY A 71 20.25 33.19 8.67
C GLY A 71 19.55 33.52 10.00
N ARG A 72 18.92 32.56 10.68
CA ARG A 72 18.06 32.80 11.86
C ARG A 72 18.14 31.64 12.86
N ALA A 73 17.89 31.96 14.14
CA ALA A 73 17.98 31.02 15.27
C ALA A 73 16.60 30.58 15.81
N ASP A 74 15.50 31.01 15.20
CA ASP A 74 14.12 30.76 15.63
C ASP A 74 13.45 29.57 14.92
N CYS A 75 14.20 28.82 14.12
CA CYS A 75 13.77 27.63 13.41
C CYS A 75 14.90 26.59 13.35
N VAL A 76 14.57 25.33 13.07
CA VAL A 76 15.59 24.27 12.97
C VAL A 76 16.10 24.12 11.55
N ALA A 77 17.42 24.03 11.46
CA ALA A 77 18.13 23.65 10.25
C ALA A 77 18.70 22.25 10.41
N PHE A 78 18.79 21.55 9.29
CA PHE A 78 19.18 20.17 9.19
C PHE A 78 19.99 19.93 7.92
N ASP A 79 20.83 18.90 7.95
CA ASP A 79 21.53 18.47 6.74
C ASP A 79 20.54 17.73 5.83
N GLY A 80 20.02 18.46 4.83
CA GLY A 80 19.01 17.94 3.91
C GLY A 80 19.52 16.89 2.91
N GLY A 81 20.83 16.65 2.80
CA GLY A 81 21.47 15.68 1.88
C GLY A 81 21.23 15.88 0.37
N SER A 82 20.20 16.64 -0.01
CA SER A 82 19.75 16.86 -1.38
C SER A 82 20.47 18.06 -2.04
N ALA A 83 20.37 18.14 -3.37
CA ALA A 83 20.87 19.28 -4.15
C ALA A 83 20.09 20.59 -3.89
N SER A 84 18.98 20.56 -3.13
CA SER A 84 18.12 21.72 -2.91
C SER A 84 18.32 22.36 -1.53
N CYS A 85 18.43 23.69 -1.53
CA CYS A 85 18.49 24.45 -0.28
C CYS A 85 17.15 24.57 0.44
N ARG A 86 16.01 24.21 -0.19
CA ARG A 86 14.66 24.39 0.40
C ARG A 86 14.21 23.14 1.14
N THR A 87 13.67 23.31 2.34
CA THR A 87 13.22 22.21 3.20
C THR A 87 12.18 21.31 2.54
N LEU A 88 11.12 21.89 1.97
CA LEU A 88 10.07 21.10 1.33
C LEU A 88 10.57 20.36 0.08
N ASN A 89 11.55 20.92 -0.64
CA ASN A 89 12.15 20.24 -1.79
C ASN A 89 13.04 19.07 -1.36
N ALA A 90 13.77 19.21 -0.26
CA ALA A 90 14.58 18.12 0.28
C ALA A 90 13.69 16.95 0.75
N ILE A 91 12.55 17.26 1.38
CA ILE A 91 11.56 16.26 1.77
C ILE A 91 10.89 15.63 0.55
N SER A 92 10.54 16.43 -0.47
CA SER A 92 9.97 15.94 -1.73
C SER A 92 10.92 15.00 -2.47
N ASP A 93 12.22 15.29 -2.49
CA ASP A 93 13.21 14.45 -3.16
C ASP A 93 13.25 13.05 -2.53
N LEU A 94 13.11 12.99 -1.20
CA LEU A 94 13.05 11.74 -0.46
C LEU A 94 11.71 10.99 -0.63
N LEU A 95 10.59 11.70 -0.54
CA LEU A 95 9.25 11.09 -0.58
C LEU A 95 8.80 10.70 -1.99
N CYS A 96 9.12 11.55 -2.96
CA CYS A 96 8.55 11.52 -4.30
C CYS A 96 9.60 11.39 -5.42
N GLY A 97 10.90 11.33 -5.07
CA GLY A 97 11.99 11.21 -6.05
C GLY A 97 12.16 12.47 -6.93
N THR A 98 11.60 13.60 -6.51
CA THR A 98 11.64 14.87 -7.24
C THR A 98 11.89 16.05 -6.31
N VAL A 99 12.69 17.01 -6.76
CA VAL A 99 12.92 18.27 -6.04
C VAL A 99 11.77 19.29 -6.22
N GLU A 100 10.74 18.95 -6.99
CA GLU A 100 9.56 19.78 -7.24
C GLU A 100 8.46 19.54 -6.21
N ALA A 101 8.58 20.15 -5.03
CA ALA A 101 7.73 19.83 -3.88
C ALA A 101 6.21 19.99 -4.07
N HIS A 102 5.76 20.81 -5.02
CA HIS A 102 4.32 20.98 -5.34
C HIS A 102 3.74 19.84 -6.19
N THR A 103 4.57 18.91 -6.67
CA THR A 103 4.11 17.69 -7.35
C THR A 103 4.18 16.46 -6.44
N CYS A 104 4.46 16.67 -5.15
CA CYS A 104 4.56 15.60 -4.16
C CYS A 104 3.28 15.57 -3.32
N GLU A 105 2.39 14.63 -3.61
CA GLU A 105 1.09 14.43 -2.95
C GLU A 105 1.17 14.42 -1.41
N PRO A 106 2.15 13.74 -0.77
CA PRO A 106 2.28 13.78 0.69
C PRO A 106 2.45 15.19 1.28
N LEU A 107 3.03 16.12 0.52
CA LEU A 107 3.28 17.50 0.94
C LEU A 107 2.11 18.45 0.64
N ASP A 108 0.97 17.92 0.22
CA ASP A 108 -0.21 18.73 -0.03
C ASP A 108 -0.60 19.53 1.22
N ASP A 109 -1.06 20.76 1.01
CA ASP A 109 -1.50 21.70 2.04
C ASP A 109 -0.48 21.95 3.17
N THR A 110 0.81 21.79 2.88
CA THR A 110 1.87 21.84 3.89
C THR A 110 2.60 23.18 3.88
N PHE A 111 2.68 23.80 5.06
CA PHE A 111 3.30 25.12 5.26
C PHE A 111 4.54 25.03 6.16
N VAL A 112 5.61 25.69 5.74
CA VAL A 112 6.86 25.81 6.49
C VAL A 112 7.05 27.23 7.03
N TYR A 113 7.65 27.32 8.20
CA TYR A 113 7.98 28.57 8.86
C TYR A 113 9.03 29.37 8.06
N SER A 114 8.72 30.63 7.72
CA SER A 114 9.58 31.49 6.89
C SER A 114 9.53 32.97 7.34
N PRO A 115 10.13 33.29 8.50
CA PRO A 115 10.02 34.61 9.11
C PRO A 115 10.76 35.67 8.29
N GLY A 116 10.08 36.80 8.04
CA GLY A 116 10.64 37.93 7.31
C GLY A 116 10.71 37.75 5.80
N TRP A 117 10.08 36.69 5.25
CA TRP A 117 9.91 36.50 3.82
C TRP A 117 8.94 37.52 3.21
N GLN A 118 7.92 37.91 3.96
CA GLN A 118 6.89 38.89 3.56
C GLN A 118 6.67 39.95 4.63
N THR A 119 5.98 41.02 4.24
CA THR A 119 5.57 42.10 5.16
C THR A 119 4.34 41.77 6.01
N ASP A 120 3.64 40.67 5.70
CA ASP A 120 2.33 40.30 6.27
C ASP A 120 2.36 39.09 7.23
N ASP A 121 3.55 38.66 7.64
CA ASP A 121 3.80 37.48 8.49
C ASP A 121 3.31 36.14 7.88
N SER A 122 3.14 36.04 6.56
CA SER A 122 2.79 34.78 5.90
C SER A 122 3.86 33.68 6.06
N ALA A 123 3.41 32.44 6.31
CA ALA A 123 4.23 31.24 6.13
C ALA A 123 4.34 30.86 4.63
N PHE A 124 5.29 29.98 4.30
CA PHE A 124 5.51 29.50 2.93
C PHE A 124 4.83 28.14 2.73
N GLY A 125 3.88 28.03 1.80
CA GLY A 125 3.10 26.81 1.57
C GLY A 125 3.25 26.17 0.19
N LEU A 126 2.73 24.95 0.08
CA LEU A 126 2.57 24.18 -1.15
C LEU A 126 1.14 23.63 -1.23
N ASP A 127 0.65 23.42 -2.45
CA ASP A 127 -0.65 22.84 -2.76
C ASP A 127 -0.48 21.97 -4.01
N TYR A 128 -0.68 20.67 -3.81
CA TYR A 128 -0.52 19.64 -4.83
C TYR A 128 -1.69 19.68 -5.82
N ASP A 129 -2.90 19.83 -5.32
CA ASP A 129 -4.14 19.86 -6.11
C ASP A 129 -4.10 20.91 -7.23
N THR A 130 -3.50 22.06 -6.94
CA THR A 130 -3.38 23.17 -7.88
C THR A 130 -2.00 23.28 -8.54
N GLY A 131 -1.02 22.51 -8.08
CA GLY A 131 0.38 22.58 -8.52
C GLY A 131 1.05 23.92 -8.20
N HIS A 132 0.53 24.68 -7.23
CA HIS A 132 1.11 25.96 -6.84
C HIS A 132 2.20 25.77 -5.79
N TRP A 133 3.34 26.44 -6.00
CA TRP A 133 4.44 26.47 -5.05
C TRP A 133 4.69 27.87 -4.50
N GLY A 134 5.03 27.96 -3.21
CA GLY A 134 5.36 29.21 -2.54
C GLY A 134 4.16 30.10 -2.24
N MET A 135 3.07 29.47 -1.81
CA MET A 135 1.86 30.17 -1.38
C MET A 135 2.12 31.02 -0.14
N THR A 136 1.47 32.18 -0.08
CA THR A 136 1.50 33.05 1.10
C THR A 136 0.41 32.61 2.08
N GLY A 137 0.82 32.09 3.23
CA GLY A 137 -0.09 31.43 4.15
C GLY A 137 -1.12 32.33 4.87
N ALA A 138 -0.97 33.66 4.89
CA ALA A 138 -1.95 34.53 5.57
C ALA A 138 -3.40 34.42 5.03
N ASN A 139 -3.58 33.96 3.79
CA ASN A 139 -4.89 33.78 3.15
C ASN A 139 -5.47 32.37 3.28
N TYR A 140 -4.73 31.42 3.85
CA TYR A 140 -5.14 30.02 3.97
C TYR A 140 -5.39 29.69 5.43
N THR A 141 -6.49 29.00 5.71
CA THR A 141 -6.83 28.53 7.06
C THR A 141 -6.99 27.02 7.07
N ASP A 142 -6.77 26.42 8.24
CA ASP A 142 -7.10 25.01 8.49
C ASP A 142 -6.31 24.04 7.59
N LYS A 143 -4.98 24.20 7.61
CA LYS A 143 -3.98 23.46 6.81
C LYS A 143 -2.93 22.80 7.72
N TYR A 144 -1.89 22.21 7.14
CA TYR A 144 -0.85 21.53 7.91
C TYR A 144 0.40 22.38 8.09
N ALA A 145 0.88 22.47 9.33
CA ALA A 145 2.23 22.94 9.61
C ALA A 145 3.22 21.79 9.41
N LEU A 146 4.29 22.04 8.66
CA LEU A 146 5.43 21.16 8.63
C LEU A 146 6.21 21.36 9.92
N CYS A 147 6.32 20.31 10.70
CA CYS A 147 7.05 20.30 11.95
C CYS A 147 8.13 19.23 11.93
N ALA A 148 9.19 19.42 12.71
CA ALA A 148 10.31 18.51 12.80
C ALA A 148 10.55 18.14 14.26
N SER A 149 10.64 16.86 14.58
CA SER A 149 11.13 16.37 15.87
C SER A 149 12.52 15.77 15.71
N HIS A 150 13.44 16.18 16.57
CA HIS A 150 14.69 15.48 16.81
C HIS A 150 14.48 14.51 17.97
N GLN A 151 14.50 13.21 17.65
CA GLN A 151 14.52 12.15 18.63
C GLN A 151 15.90 11.49 18.58
N GLU A 152 16.82 11.94 19.44
CA GLU A 152 18.14 11.32 19.49
C GLU A 152 18.04 10.00 20.25
N TYR A 153 18.04 8.89 19.52
CA TYR A 153 18.17 7.56 20.11
C TYR A 153 19.53 7.46 20.81
N LEU A 154 19.50 7.16 22.10
CA LEU A 154 20.70 6.96 22.89
C LEU A 154 21.11 5.48 22.85
N THR A 155 20.29 4.61 23.41
CA THR A 155 20.61 3.18 23.58
C THR A 155 19.38 2.38 23.99
N THR A 156 19.45 1.06 23.80
CA THR A 156 18.51 0.08 24.35
C THR A 156 19.10 -0.56 25.59
N TRP A 157 18.33 -0.66 26.66
CA TRP A 157 18.73 -1.36 27.87
C TRP A 157 17.52 -1.95 28.61
N ASP A 158 17.61 -3.25 28.92
CA ASP A 158 16.61 -3.95 29.74
C ASP A 158 15.18 -3.85 29.18
N GLY A 159 15.05 -4.00 27.86
CA GLY A 159 13.76 -3.90 27.16
C GLY A 159 13.24 -2.48 26.97
N TRP A 160 13.99 -1.46 27.39
CA TRP A 160 13.68 -0.04 27.16
C TRP A 160 14.60 0.56 26.12
N ALA A 161 14.04 1.33 25.18
CA ALA A 161 14.81 2.22 24.31
C ALA A 161 14.80 3.63 24.92
N PHE A 162 15.97 4.24 25.07
CA PHE A 162 16.15 5.58 25.64
C PHE A 162 16.39 6.60 24.53
N PHE A 163 15.74 7.75 24.65
CA PHE A 163 15.76 8.84 23.68
C PHE A 163 15.95 10.18 24.39
N LYS A 164 16.57 11.14 23.70
CA LYS A 164 16.48 12.56 24.05
C LYS A 164 15.37 13.18 23.24
N ILE A 165 14.37 13.70 23.94
CA ILE A 165 13.22 14.38 23.36
C ILE A 165 13.26 15.82 23.82
N ARG A 166 13.13 16.77 22.92
CA ARG A 166 13.19 18.18 23.32
C ARG A 166 12.02 18.55 24.20
N ALA A 167 12.36 19.16 25.32
CA ALA A 167 11.39 19.68 26.26
C ALA A 167 10.93 21.08 25.84
N LEU A 168 9.67 21.38 26.15
CA LEU A 168 9.14 22.73 25.98
C LEU A 168 9.17 23.49 27.30
N GLY A 169 9.62 24.73 27.23
CA GLY A 169 9.68 25.61 28.38
C GLY A 169 10.73 25.18 29.40
N THR A 170 10.50 25.54 30.66
CA THR A 170 11.48 25.40 31.73
C THR A 170 11.58 23.94 32.17
N MET A 171 12.76 23.49 32.60
CA MET A 171 13.01 22.09 32.93
C MET A 171 12.47 21.70 34.32
N MET A 172 11.16 21.85 34.51
CA MET A 172 10.41 21.34 35.65
C MET A 172 10.04 19.87 35.44
N ASN A 173 9.86 19.13 36.53
CA ASN A 173 9.45 17.73 36.47
C ASN A 173 8.14 17.51 35.72
N ALA A 174 7.17 18.42 35.89
CA ALA A 174 5.90 18.38 35.15
C ALA A 174 6.10 18.52 33.64
N ASN A 175 7.05 19.37 33.21
CA ASN A 175 7.35 19.58 31.80
C ASN A 175 8.10 18.41 31.18
N ILE A 176 8.99 17.73 31.93
CA ILE A 176 9.59 16.46 31.48
C ILE A 176 8.53 15.38 31.29
N GLN A 177 7.65 15.23 32.28
CA GLN A 177 6.56 14.28 32.21
C GLN A 177 5.68 14.54 30.98
N ALA A 178 5.20 15.77 30.83
CA ALA A 178 4.37 16.17 29.68
C ALA A 178 5.11 15.98 28.35
N THR A 179 6.42 16.25 28.30
CA THR A 179 7.24 16.06 27.09
C THR A 179 7.26 14.60 26.65
N CYS A 180 7.53 13.67 27.57
CA CYS A 180 7.58 12.24 27.24
C CYS A 180 6.19 11.67 26.96
N GLU A 181 5.18 12.03 27.76
CA GLU A 181 3.80 11.53 27.59
C GLU A 181 3.20 11.98 26.26
N ARG A 182 3.49 13.21 25.82
CA ARG A 182 3.03 13.74 24.53
C ARG A 182 3.53 12.91 23.34
N VAL A 183 4.75 12.38 23.41
CA VAL A 183 5.32 11.54 22.35
C VAL A 183 5.04 10.04 22.58
N GLY A 184 4.08 9.70 23.43
CA GLY A 184 3.70 8.31 23.73
C GLY A 184 4.77 7.52 24.50
N MET A 185 5.76 8.21 25.08
CA MET A 185 6.84 7.60 25.84
C MET A 185 6.63 7.82 27.34
N SER A 186 7.37 7.07 28.15
CA SER A 186 7.45 7.29 29.60
C SER A 186 8.79 7.93 29.96
N TYR A 187 8.91 8.51 31.14
CA TYR A 187 10.12 9.17 31.61
C TYR A 187 10.80 8.32 32.69
N PRO A 188 12.13 8.10 32.64
CA PRO A 188 12.81 7.34 33.66
C PRO A 188 13.01 8.15 34.93
N CYS A 189 13.02 7.44 36.05
CA CYS A 189 13.37 8.02 37.35
C CYS A 189 14.84 8.45 37.37
N TRP A 190 15.19 9.41 38.23
CA TRP A 190 16.60 9.74 38.50
C TRP A 190 17.42 8.54 38.99
N TYR A 191 16.82 7.66 39.80
CA TYR A 191 17.42 6.43 40.29
C TYR A 191 16.89 5.20 39.54
N THR A 192 17.78 4.23 39.27
CA THR A 192 17.43 2.96 38.64
C THR A 192 16.72 2.01 39.63
N GLY A 193 16.14 0.93 39.10
CA GLY A 193 15.42 -0.08 39.89
C GLY A 193 16.31 -1.20 40.45
N HIS A 194 17.63 -1.16 40.21
CA HIS A 194 18.55 -2.24 40.56
C HIS A 194 18.77 -2.38 42.08
N ASP A 195 18.87 -3.61 42.61
CA ASP A 195 19.24 -3.89 44.01
C ASP A 195 20.78 -3.89 44.13
N PRO A 196 21.45 -3.03 44.95
CA PRO A 196 21.05 -2.41 46.21
C PRO A 196 20.64 -0.93 46.16
N CYS A 197 20.23 -0.40 45.01
CA CYS A 197 19.86 1.01 44.87
C CYS A 197 18.54 1.40 45.57
N HIS A 198 17.96 0.50 46.38
CA HIS A 198 16.78 0.68 47.22
C HIS A 198 16.92 1.88 48.18
N HIS A 199 16.59 3.07 47.71
CA HIS A 199 16.29 4.21 48.58
C HIS A 199 14.79 4.47 48.60
N THR A 200 14.11 3.98 49.66
CA THR A 200 12.66 4.07 49.88
C THR A 200 12.03 5.48 49.84
N TYR A 201 12.84 6.55 49.78
CA TYR A 201 12.39 7.95 49.83
C TYR A 201 12.54 8.72 48.50
N TYR A 202 13.09 8.10 47.44
CA TYR A 202 13.44 8.81 46.18
C TYR A 202 12.78 8.21 44.94
N TYR A 203 11.70 7.45 45.13
CA TYR A 203 10.90 6.89 44.04
C TYR A 203 9.55 7.60 44.00
N SER A 204 9.17 8.13 42.83
CA SER A 204 7.75 8.37 42.55
C SER A 204 7.15 7.11 41.91
N ASP A 205 5.82 6.98 41.98
CA ASP A 205 5.10 5.85 41.40
C ASP A 205 4.93 5.95 39.87
N ASN A 206 5.27 7.11 39.28
CA ASN A 206 4.90 7.43 37.89
C ASN A 206 6.08 7.45 36.90
N CYS A 207 7.32 7.19 37.34
CA CYS A 207 8.50 7.14 36.47
C CYS A 207 9.01 5.71 36.23
N ILE A 208 9.66 5.47 35.08
CA ILE A 208 10.23 4.17 34.73
C ILE A 208 11.40 3.83 35.65
N LYS A 209 11.36 2.62 36.19
CA LYS A 209 12.47 1.98 36.90
C LYS A 209 12.93 0.81 36.03
N PHE A 210 14.15 0.88 35.52
CA PHE A 210 14.76 -0.21 34.75
C PHE A 210 15.87 -0.86 35.58
N ASP A 211 16.06 -2.16 35.40
CA ASP A 211 17.06 -2.95 36.11
C ASP A 211 18.34 -3.06 35.26
N HIS A 212 19.48 -3.25 35.90
CA HIS A 212 20.76 -3.42 35.20
C HIS A 212 21.81 -4.15 36.03
N ALA A 213 22.70 -4.92 35.40
CA ALA A 213 23.78 -5.66 36.10
C ALA A 213 24.98 -4.79 36.60
N GLY A 214 24.77 -3.51 36.90
CA GLY A 214 25.81 -2.52 37.23
C GLY A 214 25.65 -1.90 38.63
N VAL A 215 26.75 -1.39 39.18
CA VAL A 215 26.81 -0.83 40.55
C VAL A 215 26.29 0.61 40.70
N ASN A 216 25.94 1.28 39.60
CA ASN A 216 25.57 2.69 39.61
C ASN A 216 24.06 2.86 39.80
N CYS A 217 23.64 3.68 40.75
CA CYS A 217 22.22 3.83 41.05
C CYS A 217 21.52 4.95 40.29
N LYS A 218 22.26 5.84 39.62
CA LYS A 218 21.67 6.97 38.88
C LYS A 218 21.47 6.57 37.42
N THR A 219 20.28 6.82 36.88
CA THR A 219 19.91 6.53 35.48
C THR A 219 20.92 7.09 34.51
N THR A 220 21.30 8.37 34.66
CA THR A 220 22.24 9.04 33.77
C THR A 220 23.65 8.50 33.89
N THR A 221 24.11 8.16 35.08
CA THR A 221 25.42 7.55 35.30
C THR A 221 25.50 6.16 34.69
N SER A 222 24.44 5.37 34.83
CA SER A 222 24.32 4.06 34.22
C SER A 222 24.32 4.17 32.69
N LEU A 223 23.57 5.12 32.12
CA LEU A 223 23.59 5.40 30.68
C LEU A 223 24.95 5.91 30.21
N ALA A 224 25.63 6.77 30.97
CA ALA A 224 26.97 7.27 30.64
C ALA A 224 28.01 6.14 30.59
N ASN A 225 27.90 5.16 31.49
CA ASN A 225 28.77 3.99 31.48
C ASN A 225 28.57 3.18 30.19
N LYS A 226 27.31 2.99 29.80
CA LYS A 226 26.93 2.24 28.61
C LYS A 226 27.27 2.95 27.29
N LEU A 227 26.99 4.24 27.20
CA LEU A 227 27.16 5.06 25.99
C LEU A 227 28.61 5.49 25.78
N CYS A 228 29.28 5.89 26.86
CA CYS A 228 30.54 6.61 26.82
C CYS A 228 31.67 5.90 27.58
N GLY A 229 31.41 4.74 28.20
CA GLY A 229 32.43 4.00 28.97
C GLY A 229 32.89 4.70 30.26
N THR A 230 32.14 5.68 30.76
CA THR A 230 32.50 6.51 31.91
C THR A 230 31.45 6.46 33.02
N THR A 231 31.85 6.51 34.28
CA THR A 231 30.94 6.64 35.42
C THR A 231 30.61 8.10 35.75
N SER A 232 31.11 9.04 34.96
CA SER A 232 30.81 10.46 35.08
C SER A 232 29.87 10.88 33.95
N ASP A 233 28.61 11.10 34.30
CA ASP A 233 27.55 11.45 33.35
C ASP A 233 27.77 12.81 32.66
N TYR A 234 28.33 13.79 33.37
CA TYR A 234 28.73 15.08 32.78
C TYR A 234 29.95 15.03 31.86
N THR A 235 30.65 13.89 31.76
CA THR A 235 31.70 13.68 30.75
C THR A 235 31.21 12.90 29.53
N CYS A 236 29.93 12.52 29.48
CA CYS A 236 29.37 11.82 28.34
C CYS A 236 28.70 12.81 27.39
N GLN A 237 29.32 13.04 26.24
CA GLN A 237 28.82 14.00 25.23
C GLN A 237 27.41 13.64 24.74
N ALA A 238 27.08 12.34 24.63
CA ALA A 238 25.75 11.87 24.23
C ALA A 238 24.64 12.35 25.18
N LEU A 239 24.94 12.49 26.49
CA LEU A 239 23.98 12.93 27.50
C LEU A 239 23.97 14.46 27.72
N ASN A 240 24.65 15.23 26.87
CA ASN A 240 24.69 16.68 27.02
C ASN A 240 23.27 17.28 26.90
N TYR A 241 22.96 18.25 27.76
CA TYR A 241 21.65 18.93 27.85
C TYR A 241 20.46 18.00 28.16
N THR A 242 20.73 16.78 28.61
CA THR A 242 19.70 15.80 28.96
C THR A 242 19.27 15.98 30.40
N PHE A 243 17.96 16.03 30.63
CA PHE A 243 17.35 16.11 31.95
C PHE A 243 16.52 14.88 32.27
N VAL A 244 16.52 14.52 33.54
CA VAL A 244 15.81 13.36 34.07
C VAL A 244 14.92 13.80 35.22
N TYR A 245 13.78 13.15 35.35
CA TYR A 245 12.80 13.42 36.40
C TYR A 245 13.41 13.21 37.80
N TYR A 246 13.33 14.25 38.65
CA TYR A 246 13.91 14.24 39.99
C TYR A 246 12.83 14.37 41.09
N PRO A 247 12.33 13.28 41.67
CA PRO A 247 11.07 13.24 42.43
C PRO A 247 10.97 14.14 43.67
N ARG A 248 12.08 14.63 44.21
CA ARG A 248 12.11 15.41 45.47
C ARG A 248 12.05 16.92 45.25
N HIS A 249 12.24 17.39 44.02
CA HIS A 249 12.19 18.81 43.69
C HIS A 249 11.13 19.06 42.63
N ASP A 250 10.68 20.31 42.52
CA ASP A 250 9.82 20.72 41.42
C ASP A 250 10.60 20.78 40.09
N TYR A 251 11.93 20.84 40.20
CA TYR A 251 12.88 20.92 39.09
C TYR A 251 13.47 19.55 38.77
N SER A 252 13.72 19.36 37.48
CA SER A 252 14.41 18.18 36.97
C SER A 252 15.93 18.33 37.06
N HIS A 253 16.63 17.20 36.90
CA HIS A 253 18.08 17.13 37.02
C HIS A 253 18.73 17.01 35.64
N GLY A 254 19.59 17.97 35.27
CA GLY A 254 20.22 18.07 33.95
C GLY A 254 21.72 17.85 33.92
N ILE A 255 22.26 17.57 32.73
CA ILE A 255 23.68 17.29 32.50
C ILE A 255 24.29 18.28 31.48
N ARG A 256 25.50 18.80 31.75
CA ARG A 256 26.23 19.68 30.81
C ARG A 256 27.72 19.34 30.68
N TYR A 257 28.18 19.11 29.44
CA TYR A 257 29.48 18.52 29.11
C TYR A 257 30.73 19.40 29.38
N ASN A 258 30.58 20.72 29.58
CA ASN A 258 31.74 21.66 29.62
C ASN A 258 31.82 22.57 30.86
N TYR A 259 30.86 22.48 31.80
CA TYR A 259 30.82 23.36 32.99
C TYR A 259 31.07 22.62 34.31
N GLY A 260 31.52 21.36 34.26
CA GLY A 260 31.97 20.61 35.44
C GLY A 260 30.91 20.37 36.51
N GLY A 261 29.61 20.44 36.19
CA GLY A 261 28.56 20.34 37.20
C GLY A 261 27.17 19.97 36.67
N GLN A 262 26.38 19.43 37.59
CA GLN A 262 24.95 19.10 37.45
C GLN A 262 24.12 20.39 37.34
N LEU A 263 23.13 20.41 36.45
CA LEU A 263 22.19 21.51 36.31
C LEU A 263 20.89 21.20 37.07
N TYR A 264 20.29 22.24 37.66
CA TYR A 264 18.93 22.21 38.19
C TYR A 264 18.10 23.19 37.36
N GLY A 265 16.85 22.81 37.06
CA GLY A 265 16.00 23.43 36.04
C GLY A 265 16.10 24.97 35.92
N ASP A 266 16.75 25.41 34.85
CA ASP A 266 16.90 26.79 34.40
C ASP A 266 16.13 27.00 33.07
N ASP A 267 15.83 28.25 32.71
CA ASP A 267 15.16 28.69 31.48
C ASP A 267 16.08 28.63 30.25
N TYR A 268 16.45 27.43 29.80
CA TYR A 268 17.21 27.25 28.55
C TYR A 268 16.32 26.64 27.46
N ASN A 269 16.37 27.20 26.25
CA ASN A 269 15.45 26.90 25.14
C ASN A 269 15.81 25.65 24.31
N ASP A 270 16.90 24.96 24.65
CA ASP A 270 17.47 23.83 23.89
C ASP A 270 17.82 22.63 24.81
N MET A 271 16.89 22.25 25.69
CA MET A 271 17.08 21.15 26.63
C MET A 271 16.25 19.93 26.25
N TYR A 272 16.74 18.75 26.60
CA TYR A 272 16.11 17.48 26.25
C TYR A 272 15.65 16.74 27.50
N ALA A 273 14.40 16.32 27.53
CA ALA A 273 13.93 15.30 28.45
C ALA A 273 14.48 13.94 28.01
N LEU A 274 15.01 13.16 28.97
CA LEU A 274 15.27 11.75 28.75
C LEU A 274 13.92 11.02 28.78
N CYS A 275 13.55 10.41 27.68
CA CYS A 275 12.35 9.58 27.58
C CYS A 275 12.73 8.15 27.26
N ALA A 276 11.86 7.21 27.57
CA ALA A 276 12.03 5.81 27.25
C ALA A 276 10.71 5.14 26.91
N ALA A 277 10.77 4.21 25.95
CA ALA A 277 9.64 3.41 25.50
C ALA A 277 9.99 1.92 25.54
N ARG A 278 9.01 1.07 25.86
CA ARG A 278 9.09 -0.35 25.53
C ARG A 278 8.82 -0.48 24.03
N GLN A 279 9.73 -1.15 23.33
CA GLN A 279 9.80 -1.19 21.87
C GLN A 279 8.50 -1.64 21.15
N CYS A 280 7.62 -2.40 21.80
CA CYS A 280 6.32 -2.83 21.24
C CYS A 280 5.09 -2.25 21.97
N GLN A 281 5.24 -1.19 22.78
CA GLN A 281 4.12 -0.61 23.53
C GLN A 281 3.38 0.49 22.75
N ILE A 282 4.03 1.08 21.75
CA ILE A 282 3.40 1.82 20.66
C ILE A 282 3.33 0.77 19.54
N SER A 283 2.26 0.00 19.41
CA SER A 283 2.17 -1.04 18.37
C SER A 283 2.29 -0.38 17.00
N PRO A 284 3.42 -0.50 16.30
CA PRO A 284 3.62 0.15 15.00
C PRO A 284 3.22 -0.77 13.85
N CYS A 285 2.70 -1.97 14.15
CA CYS A 285 2.23 -2.95 13.21
C CYS A 285 0.70 -2.91 13.22
N ASP A 286 0.07 -2.63 12.06
CA ASP A 286 -1.39 -2.52 11.95
C ASP A 286 -2.03 -3.92 11.91
N HIS A 287 -1.56 -4.76 10.98
CA HIS A 287 -1.96 -6.16 10.85
C HIS A 287 -0.75 -7.10 10.97
N GLY A 288 -0.14 -7.14 12.16
CA GLY A 288 1.00 -8.02 12.42
C GLY A 288 1.49 -8.03 13.86
N THR A 289 2.40 -8.96 14.16
CA THR A 289 3.04 -9.11 15.47
C THR A 289 4.36 -8.35 15.53
N CYS A 290 4.47 -7.39 16.46
CA CYS A 290 5.74 -6.69 16.75
C CYS A 290 6.76 -7.63 17.41
N VAL A 291 7.98 -7.66 16.86
CA VAL A 291 9.10 -8.45 17.39
C VAL A 291 10.28 -7.55 17.74
N HIS A 292 10.84 -7.76 18.93
CA HIS A 292 11.97 -6.99 19.44
C HIS A 292 13.28 -7.30 18.69
N GLY A 293 13.95 -6.27 18.19
CA GLY A 293 15.31 -6.33 17.66
C GLY A 293 16.33 -5.59 18.54
N LEU A 294 17.62 -5.90 18.35
CA LEU A 294 18.73 -5.30 19.12
C LEU A 294 18.94 -3.80 18.83
N LYS A 295 18.44 -3.30 17.69
CA LYS A 295 18.51 -1.89 17.26
C LYS A 295 17.20 -1.33 16.67
N ASN A 296 16.25 -2.15 16.23
CA ASN A 296 14.91 -1.73 15.77
C ASN A 296 13.82 -2.70 16.27
N TYR A 297 12.57 -2.49 15.87
CA TYR A 297 11.52 -3.52 15.89
C TYR A 297 11.26 -4.05 14.48
N THR A 298 10.78 -5.28 14.36
CA THR A 298 10.34 -5.85 13.08
C THR A 298 8.89 -6.27 13.22
N CYS A 299 8.03 -5.88 12.28
CA CYS A 299 6.68 -6.40 12.20
C CYS A 299 6.67 -7.72 11.44
N LEU A 300 6.14 -8.76 12.07
CA LEU A 300 5.75 -10.00 11.38
C LEU A 300 4.31 -9.83 10.93
N CYS A 301 4.08 -9.55 9.66
CA CYS A 301 2.74 -9.34 9.14
C CYS A 301 1.89 -10.61 9.22
N ASP A 302 0.61 -10.41 9.54
CA ASP A 302 -0.40 -11.46 9.47
C ASP A 302 -0.57 -11.89 7.99
N GLU A 303 -1.20 -13.05 7.76
CA GLU A 303 -1.50 -13.50 6.39
C GLU A 303 -2.27 -12.41 5.63
N ASP A 304 -1.89 -12.18 4.37
CA ASP A 304 -2.44 -11.16 3.45
C ASP A 304 -2.02 -9.70 3.71
N TRP A 305 -1.07 -9.45 4.60
CA TRP A 305 -0.54 -8.11 4.86
C TRP A 305 0.95 -8.00 4.57
N THR A 306 1.38 -6.83 4.14
CA THR A 306 2.76 -6.50 3.79
C THR A 306 3.09 -5.04 4.15
N GLY A 307 4.35 -4.65 3.94
CA GLY A 307 4.88 -3.35 4.35
C GLY A 307 5.66 -3.41 5.66
N GLU A 308 6.44 -2.36 5.94
CA GLU A 308 7.26 -2.24 7.16
C GLU A 308 6.40 -2.21 8.43
N HIS A 309 5.15 -1.73 8.31
CA HIS A 309 4.17 -1.60 9.37
C HIS A 309 2.97 -2.55 9.20
N CYS A 310 3.01 -3.48 8.25
CA CYS A 310 1.89 -4.37 7.94
C CYS A 310 0.57 -3.62 7.70
N ASP A 311 0.68 -2.50 7.00
CA ASP A 311 -0.37 -1.53 6.70
C ASP A 311 -0.90 -1.68 5.26
N LYS A 312 -0.31 -2.57 4.46
CA LYS A 312 -0.68 -2.80 3.07
C LYS A 312 -1.29 -4.18 2.91
N VAL A 313 -2.50 -4.24 2.36
CA VAL A 313 -3.10 -5.49 1.91
C VAL A 313 -2.30 -6.00 0.71
N ILE A 314 -2.02 -7.31 0.69
CA ILE A 314 -1.46 -7.98 -0.47
C ILE A 314 -2.53 -8.03 -1.55
N ASP A 315 -2.37 -7.24 -2.61
CA ASP A 315 -3.22 -7.34 -3.80
C ASP A 315 -2.91 -8.68 -4.51
N SER A 316 -3.78 -9.66 -4.29
CA SER A 316 -3.64 -11.00 -4.87
C SER A 316 -3.94 -11.01 -6.37
N CYS A 317 -4.64 -9.99 -6.87
CA CYS A 317 -4.94 -9.80 -8.29
C CYS A 317 -3.83 -9.09 -9.06
N ALA A 318 -2.84 -8.47 -8.40
CA ALA A 318 -1.73 -7.76 -9.07
C ALA A 318 -0.95 -8.60 -10.08
N SER A 319 -0.92 -9.93 -9.89
CA SER A 319 -0.27 -10.87 -10.80
C SER A 319 -1.14 -11.34 -11.97
N ASN A 320 -2.36 -10.82 -12.10
CA ASN A 320 -3.41 -11.25 -13.04
C ASN A 320 -3.59 -12.77 -13.04
N PRO A 321 -3.94 -13.39 -11.89
CA PRO A 321 -4.00 -14.84 -11.79
C PRO A 321 -5.16 -15.46 -12.58
N CYS A 322 -6.18 -14.67 -12.94
CA CYS A 322 -7.32 -15.12 -13.73
C CYS A 322 -7.01 -15.02 -15.22
N VAL A 323 -6.75 -16.16 -15.84
CA VAL A 323 -6.37 -16.30 -17.23
C VAL A 323 -7.58 -16.19 -18.16
N SER A 324 -7.33 -16.06 -19.46
CA SER A 324 -8.36 -16.11 -20.51
C SER A 324 -9.42 -15.01 -20.38
N GLY A 325 -9.06 -13.85 -19.83
CA GLY A 325 -9.98 -12.73 -19.62
C GLY A 325 -10.94 -12.91 -18.44
N GLY A 326 -10.66 -13.82 -17.51
CA GLY A 326 -11.40 -13.93 -16.26
C GLY A 326 -11.32 -12.65 -15.43
N THR A 327 -12.40 -12.33 -14.70
CA THR A 327 -12.40 -11.19 -13.77
C THR A 327 -11.82 -11.63 -12.43
N CYS A 328 -10.71 -11.01 -12.02
CA CYS A 328 -10.11 -11.23 -10.70
C CYS A 328 -10.79 -10.36 -9.65
N THR A 329 -11.17 -11.00 -8.55
CA THR A 329 -11.64 -10.33 -7.34
C THR A 329 -10.68 -10.64 -6.20
N ASP A 330 -10.07 -9.59 -5.66
CA ASP A 330 -9.19 -9.66 -4.49
C ASP A 330 -10.05 -9.98 -3.26
N GLU A 331 -9.66 -11.02 -2.52
CA GLU A 331 -10.39 -11.52 -1.36
C GLU A 331 -9.44 -11.65 -0.17
N VAL A 332 -9.96 -11.51 1.05
CA VAL A 332 -9.15 -11.80 2.25
C VAL A 332 -8.78 -13.28 2.23
N GLY A 333 -7.49 -13.61 2.20
CA GLY A 333 -6.96 -14.96 2.02
C GLY A 333 -6.58 -15.34 0.59
N GLY A 334 -6.61 -14.42 -0.38
CA GLY A 334 -6.15 -14.65 -1.75
C GLY A 334 -7.00 -13.97 -2.83
N TYR A 335 -7.37 -14.72 -3.87
CA TYR A 335 -8.19 -14.21 -4.97
C TYR A 335 -9.23 -15.24 -5.40
N SER A 336 -10.29 -14.75 -6.03
CA SER A 336 -11.24 -15.57 -6.76
C SER A 336 -11.37 -15.11 -8.20
N CYS A 337 -11.54 -16.06 -9.12
CA CYS A 337 -11.71 -15.80 -10.54
C CYS A 337 -13.14 -16.06 -10.98
N THR A 338 -13.77 -15.04 -11.57
CA THR A 338 -15.05 -15.21 -12.27
C THR A 338 -14.77 -15.45 -13.75
N CYS A 339 -14.95 -16.69 -14.18
CA CYS A 339 -14.67 -17.13 -15.54
C CYS A 339 -15.73 -16.65 -16.54
N HIS A 340 -15.28 -16.30 -17.75
CA HIS A 340 -16.16 -16.00 -18.87
C HIS A 340 -16.88 -17.25 -19.38
N PRO A 341 -17.97 -17.09 -20.16
CA PRO A 341 -18.64 -18.23 -20.76
C PRO A 341 -17.65 -19.12 -21.52
N HIS A 342 -17.83 -20.44 -21.38
CA HIS A 342 -16.97 -21.45 -22.02
C HIS A 342 -15.53 -21.52 -21.47
N THR A 343 -15.24 -20.90 -20.33
CA THR A 343 -13.99 -21.08 -19.60
C THR A 343 -14.22 -21.64 -18.20
N THR A 344 -13.26 -22.42 -17.68
CA THR A 344 -13.34 -23.08 -16.37
C THR A 344 -11.95 -23.28 -15.76
N GLY A 345 -11.91 -23.75 -14.53
CA GLY A 345 -10.69 -23.89 -13.73
C GLY A 345 -10.61 -22.84 -12.63
N LYS A 346 -9.67 -23.01 -11.69
CA LYS A 346 -9.51 -22.09 -10.55
C LYS A 346 -9.16 -20.68 -11.04
N ASN A 347 -8.40 -20.64 -12.11
CA ASN A 347 -7.84 -19.45 -12.72
C ASN A 347 -8.44 -19.22 -14.12
N CYS A 348 -9.52 -19.90 -14.50
CA CYS A 348 -10.11 -19.85 -15.84
C CYS A 348 -9.17 -20.33 -16.96
N GLU A 349 -8.26 -21.24 -16.61
CA GLU A 349 -7.18 -21.76 -17.44
C GLU A 349 -7.62 -22.66 -18.58
N THR A 350 -8.82 -23.24 -18.52
CA THR A 350 -9.32 -24.13 -19.56
C THR A 350 -10.46 -23.49 -20.35
N VAL A 351 -10.33 -23.48 -21.68
CA VAL A 351 -11.28 -22.92 -22.63
C VAL A 351 -11.87 -24.03 -23.49
N LEU A 352 -13.19 -24.08 -23.58
CA LEU A 352 -13.91 -24.93 -24.53
C LEU A 352 -14.20 -24.16 -25.82
N HIS A 353 -13.69 -24.64 -26.94
CA HIS A 353 -13.99 -24.10 -28.26
C HIS A 353 -14.45 -25.20 -29.22
N ILE A 354 -15.74 -25.20 -29.54
CA ILE A 354 -16.38 -26.18 -30.43
C ILE A 354 -16.15 -27.61 -29.89
N ASP A 355 -15.32 -28.41 -30.55
CA ASP A 355 -15.05 -29.82 -30.24
C ASP A 355 -13.66 -30.02 -29.60
N GLU A 356 -12.97 -28.91 -29.28
CA GLU A 356 -11.61 -28.90 -28.73
C GLU A 356 -11.54 -28.08 -27.44
N CYS A 357 -10.57 -28.42 -26.61
CA CYS A 357 -10.29 -27.76 -25.34
C CYS A 357 -8.85 -27.30 -25.28
N TYR A 358 -8.64 -26.06 -24.85
CA TYR A 358 -7.31 -25.47 -24.66
C TYR A 358 -7.08 -25.18 -23.17
N HIS A 359 -5.92 -25.56 -22.64
CA HIS A 359 -5.50 -25.26 -21.27
C HIS A 359 -4.25 -24.39 -21.29
N PHE A 360 -4.35 -23.17 -20.78
CA PHE A 360 -3.28 -22.18 -20.74
C PHE A 360 -2.53 -22.28 -19.40
N SER A 361 -1.22 -22.53 -19.44
CA SER A 361 -0.39 -22.63 -18.25
C SER A 361 0.45 -21.37 -18.03
N ASN A 362 0.57 -20.96 -16.76
CA ASN A 362 1.40 -19.83 -16.36
C ASN A 362 2.85 -20.23 -16.09
N ASP A 363 3.12 -21.53 -16.04
CA ASP A 363 4.45 -22.06 -15.79
C ASP A 363 5.33 -21.87 -17.03
N SER A 364 6.48 -21.23 -16.84
CA SER A 364 7.48 -21.10 -17.89
C SER A 364 8.40 -22.31 -17.90
N LEU A 365 8.25 -23.18 -18.89
CA LEU A 365 9.00 -24.43 -19.02
C LEU A 365 9.75 -24.52 -20.36
N PRO A 366 10.86 -25.28 -20.42
CA PRO A 366 11.44 -25.71 -21.68
C PRO A 366 10.44 -26.53 -22.50
N TYR A 367 10.54 -26.48 -23.84
CA TYR A 367 9.53 -27.07 -24.73
C TYR A 367 9.24 -28.56 -24.45
N GLN A 368 10.27 -29.37 -24.17
CA GLN A 368 10.10 -30.80 -23.89
C GLN A 368 9.35 -31.05 -22.56
N GLU A 369 9.59 -30.21 -21.55
CA GLU A 369 8.91 -30.29 -20.26
C GLU A 369 7.46 -29.81 -20.38
N ALA A 370 7.22 -28.73 -21.13
CA ALA A 370 5.87 -28.27 -21.47
C ALA A 370 5.07 -29.34 -22.22
N SER A 371 5.67 -29.99 -23.21
CA SER A 371 5.06 -31.12 -23.92
C SER A 371 4.74 -32.28 -22.97
N ALA A 372 5.68 -32.66 -22.10
CA ALA A 372 5.44 -33.69 -21.09
C ALA A 372 4.31 -33.32 -20.12
N ALA A 373 4.21 -32.04 -19.72
CA ALA A 373 3.13 -31.54 -18.88
C ALA A 373 1.76 -31.71 -19.55
N CYS A 374 1.62 -31.30 -20.82
CA CYS A 374 0.37 -31.50 -21.56
C CYS A 374 0.00 -32.97 -21.70
N ASN A 375 0.98 -33.83 -22.02
CA ASN A 375 0.78 -35.28 -22.12
C ASN A 375 0.32 -35.89 -20.79
N SER A 376 0.81 -35.38 -19.66
CA SER A 376 0.42 -35.88 -18.33
C SER A 376 -1.05 -35.55 -17.97
N MET A 377 -1.63 -34.54 -18.61
CA MET A 377 -3.04 -34.14 -18.43
C MET A 377 -3.99 -34.82 -19.43
N GLY A 378 -3.51 -35.77 -20.24
CA GLY A 378 -4.32 -36.42 -21.29
C GLY A 378 -4.53 -35.54 -22.53
N GLY A 379 -3.63 -34.58 -22.78
CA GLY A 379 -3.60 -33.75 -23.97
C GLY A 379 -2.23 -33.76 -24.66
N HIS A 380 -1.98 -32.77 -25.49
CA HIS A 380 -0.67 -32.47 -26.08
C HIS A 380 -0.50 -30.95 -26.17
N LEU A 381 0.66 -30.43 -26.58
CA LEU A 381 0.76 -29.00 -26.90
C LEU A 381 -0.26 -28.63 -27.99
N ALA A 382 -0.81 -27.42 -27.94
CA ALA A 382 -1.90 -26.99 -28.82
C ALA A 382 -1.44 -26.87 -30.26
N ASP A 383 -2.22 -27.41 -31.19
CA ASP A 383 -1.93 -27.41 -32.61
C ASP A 383 -2.71 -26.29 -33.32
N ILE A 384 -1.99 -25.49 -34.11
CA ILE A 384 -2.58 -24.37 -34.85
C ILE A 384 -2.87 -24.83 -36.27
N LYS A 385 -4.09 -25.27 -36.53
CA LYS A 385 -4.47 -25.88 -37.82
C LYS A 385 -4.80 -24.81 -38.86
N ASP A 386 -5.41 -23.70 -38.43
CA ASP A 386 -5.75 -22.60 -39.30
C ASP A 386 -5.72 -21.21 -38.62
N SER A 387 -6.07 -20.17 -39.40
CA SER A 387 -6.07 -18.78 -38.93
C SER A 387 -7.12 -18.51 -37.85
N GLY A 388 -8.18 -19.31 -37.77
CA GLY A 388 -9.19 -19.24 -36.72
C GLY A 388 -8.63 -19.68 -35.38
N ASP A 389 -7.94 -20.82 -35.33
CA ASP A 389 -7.25 -21.30 -34.12
C ASP A 389 -6.19 -20.29 -33.66
N GLN A 390 -5.42 -19.74 -34.60
CA GLN A 390 -4.43 -18.70 -34.31
C GLN A 390 -5.07 -17.47 -33.66
N GLN A 391 -6.18 -16.97 -34.23
CA GLN A 391 -6.88 -15.79 -33.70
C GLN A 391 -7.50 -16.07 -32.33
N LEU A 392 -8.06 -17.27 -32.13
CA LEU A 392 -8.62 -17.71 -30.86
C LEU A 392 -7.54 -17.73 -29.77
N LEU A 393 -6.45 -18.47 -30.00
CA LEU A 393 -5.35 -18.60 -29.05
C LEU A 393 -4.72 -17.23 -28.76
N ALA A 394 -4.47 -16.42 -29.78
CA ALA A 394 -3.96 -15.06 -29.63
C ALA A 394 -4.87 -14.19 -28.74
N SER A 395 -6.19 -14.28 -28.91
CA SER A 395 -7.14 -13.49 -28.12
C SER A 395 -7.07 -13.82 -26.62
N TYR A 396 -6.91 -15.10 -26.26
CA TYR A 396 -6.82 -15.52 -24.86
C TYR A 396 -5.44 -15.26 -24.24
N ILE A 397 -4.36 -15.43 -25.01
CA ILE A 397 -2.99 -15.12 -24.57
C ILE A 397 -2.86 -13.61 -24.29
N GLN A 398 -3.44 -12.77 -25.15
CA GLN A 398 -3.44 -11.32 -24.97
C GLN A 398 -4.20 -10.88 -23.72
N LEU A 399 -5.31 -11.54 -23.40
CA LEU A 399 -6.13 -11.23 -22.22
C LEU A 399 -5.52 -11.72 -20.90
N GLY A 400 -4.66 -12.74 -20.95
CA GLY A 400 -4.08 -13.37 -19.76
C GLY A 400 -2.68 -12.89 -19.40
N TYR A 401 -1.76 -12.77 -20.37
CA TYR A 401 -0.32 -12.70 -20.07
C TYR A 401 0.52 -11.79 -20.95
N ASP A 402 0.12 -11.58 -22.21
CA ASP A 402 0.92 -10.86 -23.20
C ASP A 402 2.38 -11.38 -23.37
N VAL A 403 2.57 -12.69 -23.15
CA VAL A 403 3.88 -13.35 -23.30
C VAL A 403 3.88 -14.41 -24.39
N SER A 404 5.07 -14.66 -24.93
CA SER A 404 5.34 -15.73 -25.87
C SER A 404 4.95 -17.10 -25.30
N THR A 405 4.21 -17.91 -26.08
CA THR A 405 3.62 -19.17 -25.59
C THR A 405 3.88 -20.35 -26.53
N TRP A 406 4.42 -21.45 -26.01
CA TRP A 406 4.69 -22.68 -26.75
C TRP A 406 3.41 -23.34 -27.28
N THR A 407 3.47 -23.77 -28.54
CA THR A 407 2.43 -24.54 -29.23
C THR A 407 3.05 -25.75 -29.92
N SER A 408 2.26 -26.76 -30.29
CA SER A 408 2.76 -27.85 -31.12
C SER A 408 2.97 -27.39 -32.55
N THR A 409 3.86 -28.08 -33.25
CA THR A 409 4.11 -27.84 -34.67
C THR A 409 3.17 -28.67 -35.54
N SER A 410 2.23 -28.04 -36.26
CA SER A 410 1.72 -28.57 -37.53
C SER A 410 1.15 -27.46 -38.44
N THR A 411 2.05 -26.90 -39.26
CA THR A 411 1.84 -26.30 -40.60
C THR A 411 0.60 -25.42 -40.90
N SER A 412 0.78 -24.10 -41.00
CA SER A 412 0.80 -23.38 -42.30
C SER A 412 0.94 -21.86 -42.17
N VAL A 413 2.17 -21.31 -42.28
CA VAL A 413 2.36 -19.90 -42.66
C VAL A 413 3.48 -19.75 -43.71
N SER A 414 3.06 -19.73 -44.99
CA SER A 414 3.70 -19.11 -46.16
C SER A 414 4.85 -19.82 -46.96
N PRO A 415 5.00 -19.55 -48.28
CA PRO A 415 5.40 -20.51 -49.34
C PRO A 415 6.89 -20.86 -49.47
N PHE A 416 7.73 -20.65 -48.47
CA PHE A 416 9.18 -20.80 -48.62
C PHE A 416 9.81 -21.70 -47.54
N GLY A 417 9.64 -23.02 -47.70
CA GLY A 417 10.57 -24.03 -47.13
C GLY A 417 9.98 -24.92 -46.03
N LEU A 418 9.95 -26.23 -46.29
CA LEU A 418 9.27 -27.31 -45.56
C LEU A 418 10.17 -28.04 -44.53
N CYS A 419 9.54 -28.60 -43.48
CA CYS A 419 9.62 -30.01 -43.05
C CYS A 419 8.40 -30.39 -42.17
N ASP A 420 7.99 -31.67 -42.24
CA ASP A 420 6.90 -32.35 -41.50
C ASP A 420 7.51 -33.43 -40.56
N CYS A 421 6.95 -33.63 -39.36
CA CYS A 421 7.60 -34.35 -38.26
C CYS A 421 6.82 -35.54 -37.66
N THR A 422 5.70 -35.96 -38.23
CA THR A 422 4.94 -37.08 -37.62
C THR A 422 5.50 -38.48 -37.90
N ASP A 423 6.38 -38.64 -38.89
CA ASP A 423 6.71 -39.99 -39.40
C ASP A 423 8.13 -40.14 -39.96
N ASN A 424 9.03 -39.21 -39.63
CA ASN A 424 10.48 -39.34 -39.82
C ASN A 424 10.92 -39.64 -41.28
N THR A 425 10.12 -39.24 -42.28
CA THR A 425 10.52 -39.29 -43.69
C THR A 425 11.04 -37.93 -44.16
N PRO A 426 12.19 -37.85 -44.86
CA PRO A 426 12.72 -36.56 -45.32
C PRO A 426 11.94 -36.03 -46.54
N LEU A 427 11.45 -34.78 -46.47
CA LEU A 427 10.97 -34.05 -47.63
C LEU A 427 12.15 -33.54 -48.47
N SER A 428 12.46 -34.29 -49.51
CA SER A 428 13.22 -33.90 -50.72
C SER A 428 14.65 -33.36 -50.53
N ALA A 429 15.60 -34.21 -50.91
CA ALA A 429 17.02 -33.91 -51.03
C ALA A 429 17.32 -32.97 -52.21
N THR A 430 17.26 -31.63 -52.04
CA THR A 430 18.03 -30.64 -52.84
C THR A 430 17.87 -29.20 -52.32
N ALA A 431 18.58 -28.82 -51.25
CA ALA A 431 18.81 -27.41 -50.90
C ALA A 431 20.30 -27.19 -50.53
N PRO A 432 21.15 -26.71 -51.46
CA PRO A 432 22.62 -26.68 -51.30
C PRO A 432 23.18 -25.58 -50.39
N TRP A 433 22.36 -24.83 -49.64
CA TRP A 433 22.79 -23.63 -48.90
C TRP A 433 22.55 -23.68 -47.38
N MET A 434 22.09 -24.80 -46.83
CA MET A 434 22.14 -25.03 -45.38
C MET A 434 23.46 -25.72 -44.99
N GLN A 435 24.38 -24.96 -44.40
CA GLN A 435 25.43 -25.55 -43.58
C GLN A 435 24.79 -26.10 -42.30
N ARG A 436 24.79 -27.43 -42.16
CA ARG A 436 24.41 -28.12 -40.92
C ARG A 436 25.23 -27.57 -39.74
N SER A 437 24.64 -26.70 -38.93
CA SER A 437 25.05 -26.50 -37.54
C SER A 437 24.28 -27.50 -36.70
N ALA A 438 24.99 -28.47 -36.13
CA ALA A 438 24.40 -29.62 -35.44
C ALA A 438 23.88 -29.29 -34.01
N LYS A 439 23.34 -28.08 -33.75
CA LYS A 439 23.14 -27.67 -32.34
C LYS A 439 22.20 -26.49 -32.07
N ILE A 440 21.10 -26.32 -32.79
CA ILE A 440 20.03 -25.44 -32.32
C ILE A 440 18.69 -26.16 -32.51
N ASP A 441 18.17 -26.74 -31.43
CA ASP A 441 16.79 -27.19 -31.36
C ASP A 441 15.91 -25.94 -31.38
N ILE A 442 15.17 -25.75 -32.47
CA ILE A 442 14.23 -24.64 -32.65
C ILE A 442 12.80 -25.15 -32.48
N CYS A 443 12.02 -24.45 -31.66
CA CYS A 443 10.65 -24.77 -31.28
C CYS A 443 9.72 -23.61 -31.62
N VAL A 444 8.43 -23.88 -31.78
CA VAL A 444 7.44 -22.89 -32.24
C VAL A 444 6.64 -22.33 -31.08
N LEU A 445 6.54 -21.00 -31.03
CA LEU A 445 5.68 -20.29 -30.10
C LEU A 445 4.86 -19.22 -30.82
N LEU A 446 3.76 -18.80 -30.19
CA LEU A 446 3.03 -17.59 -30.57
C LEU A 446 3.66 -16.38 -29.87
N ASP A 447 4.19 -15.44 -30.65
CA ASP A 447 4.98 -14.32 -30.14
C ASP A 447 4.19 -13.01 -30.15
N SER A 448 3.99 -12.41 -28.98
CA SER A 448 3.26 -11.14 -28.85
C SER A 448 3.91 -9.98 -29.60
N SER A 449 5.25 -9.97 -29.73
CA SER A 449 6.00 -8.88 -30.37
C SER A 449 5.74 -8.73 -31.87
N VAL A 450 5.25 -9.80 -32.51
CA VAL A 450 4.90 -9.83 -33.93
C VAL A 450 3.40 -10.05 -34.14
N GLY A 451 2.57 -9.79 -33.13
CA GLY A 451 1.11 -9.91 -33.21
C GLY A 451 0.62 -11.36 -33.15
N TYR A 452 1.23 -12.17 -32.28
CA TYR A 452 0.94 -13.60 -32.09
C TYR A 452 1.02 -14.39 -33.39
N MET A 453 2.07 -14.13 -34.17
CA MET A 453 2.46 -14.99 -35.28
C MET A 453 3.39 -16.10 -34.77
N GLY A 454 3.34 -17.27 -35.41
CA GLY A 454 4.24 -18.37 -35.10
C GLY A 454 5.70 -17.97 -35.38
N THR A 455 6.55 -17.97 -34.36
CA THR A 455 7.99 -17.71 -34.47
C THR A 455 8.79 -18.94 -34.02
N TYR A 456 10.08 -18.93 -34.34
CA TYR A 456 11.00 -19.99 -33.94
C TYR A 456 11.92 -19.48 -32.83
N GLN A 457 12.06 -20.26 -31.77
CA GLN A 457 12.96 -19.95 -30.67
C GLN A 457 13.69 -21.19 -30.16
N SER A 458 14.79 -21.02 -29.42
CA SER A 458 15.49 -22.16 -28.83
C SER A 458 14.60 -22.95 -27.88
N CYS A 459 14.51 -24.27 -28.09
CA CYS A 459 13.68 -25.18 -27.28
C CYS A 459 14.07 -25.25 -25.78
N ASN A 460 15.26 -24.74 -25.43
CA ASN A 460 15.76 -24.68 -24.06
C ASN A 460 15.32 -23.40 -23.32
N GLU A 461 14.74 -22.43 -24.04
CA GLU A 461 14.15 -21.27 -23.39
C GLU A 461 12.86 -21.66 -22.65
N GLN A 462 12.58 -20.92 -21.58
CA GLN A 462 11.40 -21.13 -20.78
C GLN A 462 10.32 -20.15 -21.23
N HIS A 463 9.20 -20.71 -21.68
CA HIS A 463 8.02 -19.94 -22.05
C HIS A 463 6.79 -20.64 -21.48
N GLN A 464 5.70 -19.89 -21.35
CA GLN A 464 4.39 -20.44 -21.05
C GLN A 464 3.95 -21.37 -22.19
N TYR A 465 2.90 -22.17 -21.97
CA TYR A 465 2.47 -23.15 -22.96
C TYR A 465 0.95 -23.35 -22.94
N VAL A 466 0.40 -23.71 -24.12
CA VAL A 466 -1.00 -24.10 -24.26
C VAL A 466 -1.07 -25.59 -24.57
N CYS A 467 -1.90 -26.30 -23.82
CA CYS A 467 -2.23 -27.69 -24.10
C CYS A 467 -3.58 -27.78 -24.82
N GLU A 468 -3.75 -28.79 -25.68
CA GLU A 468 -4.99 -29.11 -26.37
C GLU A 468 -5.41 -30.55 -26.07
N THR A 469 -6.72 -30.79 -26.05
CA THR A 469 -7.30 -32.13 -26.04
C THR A 469 -8.67 -32.11 -26.72
N ASN A 470 -9.14 -33.29 -27.14
CA ASN A 470 -10.47 -33.45 -27.72
C ASN A 470 -11.54 -33.48 -26.62
N VAL A 471 -12.71 -32.95 -26.93
CA VAL A 471 -13.86 -33.01 -26.04
C VAL A 471 -14.39 -34.45 -25.95
N THR A 472 -14.66 -34.89 -24.72
CA THR A 472 -15.29 -36.19 -24.44
C THR A 472 -16.60 -36.01 -23.68
N SER A 473 -17.50 -36.99 -23.72
CA SER A 473 -18.73 -36.93 -22.92
C SER A 473 -18.49 -37.38 -21.47
N CYS A 474 -19.02 -36.65 -20.49
CA CYS A 474 -18.87 -37.02 -19.09
C CYS A 474 -19.78 -38.21 -18.68
N GLN A 475 -19.30 -39.09 -17.81
CA GLN A 475 -20.07 -40.16 -17.16
C GLN A 475 -19.76 -40.22 -15.65
N PRO A 476 -20.73 -39.96 -14.75
CA PRO A 476 -22.12 -39.59 -15.01
C PRO A 476 -22.28 -38.14 -15.52
N ASN A 477 -23.40 -37.84 -16.18
CA ASN A 477 -23.73 -36.47 -16.58
C ASN A 477 -24.05 -35.65 -15.32
N VAL A 478 -23.21 -34.66 -15.02
CA VAL A 478 -23.36 -33.76 -13.86
C VAL A 478 -24.21 -32.52 -14.17
N CYS A 479 -24.48 -32.24 -15.44
CA CYS A 479 -25.28 -31.09 -15.86
C CYS A 479 -26.76 -31.34 -15.58
N GLN A 480 -27.40 -30.35 -14.97
CA GLN A 480 -28.81 -30.40 -14.58
C GLN A 480 -29.73 -30.02 -15.75
N ASN A 481 -31.04 -30.23 -15.57
CA ASN A 481 -32.09 -29.77 -16.48
C ASN A 481 -31.94 -30.22 -17.95
N GLY A 482 -31.28 -31.36 -18.19
CA GLY A 482 -31.06 -31.88 -19.53
C GLY A 482 -29.86 -31.27 -20.27
N GLY A 483 -28.95 -30.61 -19.54
CA GLY A 483 -27.68 -30.13 -20.08
C GLY A 483 -26.81 -31.25 -20.64
N VAL A 484 -26.06 -30.91 -21.69
CA VAL A 484 -25.06 -31.80 -22.29
C VAL A 484 -23.72 -31.59 -21.60
N CYS A 485 -23.15 -32.66 -21.05
CA CYS A 485 -21.87 -32.61 -20.37
C CYS A 485 -20.71 -32.96 -21.29
N SER A 486 -19.74 -32.06 -21.33
CA SER A 486 -18.47 -32.19 -22.03
C SER A 486 -17.33 -32.16 -21.01
N SER A 487 -16.36 -33.07 -21.16
CA SER A 487 -15.17 -33.16 -20.32
C SER A 487 -13.90 -33.09 -21.13
N CYS A 488 -12.89 -32.44 -20.57
CA CYS A 488 -11.57 -32.28 -21.16
C CYS A 488 -10.48 -32.70 -20.17
N PHE A 489 -9.30 -33.04 -20.69
CA PHE A 489 -8.10 -33.40 -19.91
C PHE A 489 -8.40 -34.49 -18.88
N ASP A 490 -8.86 -35.64 -19.37
CA ASP A 490 -9.27 -36.81 -18.58
C ASP A 490 -10.32 -36.54 -17.48
N GLY A 491 -11.17 -35.53 -17.69
CA GLY A 491 -12.27 -35.20 -16.78
C GLY A 491 -11.90 -34.20 -15.68
N SER A 492 -10.69 -33.62 -15.73
CA SER A 492 -10.29 -32.54 -14.82
C SER A 492 -11.09 -31.25 -15.05
N SER A 493 -11.52 -31.00 -16.29
CA SER A 493 -12.33 -29.85 -16.67
C SER A 493 -13.68 -30.30 -17.20
N ILE A 494 -14.75 -29.77 -16.63
CA ILE A 494 -16.14 -30.09 -16.99
C ILE A 494 -16.85 -28.84 -17.49
N PHE A 495 -17.56 -28.99 -18.60
CA PHE A 495 -18.38 -27.97 -19.24
C PHE A 495 -19.81 -28.48 -19.42
N CYS A 496 -20.77 -27.61 -19.13
CA CYS A 496 -22.19 -27.88 -19.36
C CYS A 496 -22.76 -26.95 -20.41
N THR A 497 -23.20 -27.51 -21.53
CA THR A 497 -23.98 -26.77 -22.52
C THR A 497 -25.45 -26.81 -22.12
N CYS A 498 -25.97 -25.67 -21.68
CA CYS A 498 -27.33 -25.59 -21.16
C CYS A 498 -28.38 -25.51 -22.27
N PRO A 499 -29.50 -26.22 -22.12
CA PRO A 499 -30.64 -26.05 -23.00
C PRO A 499 -31.27 -24.67 -22.82
N GLN A 500 -32.05 -24.25 -23.81
CA GLN A 500 -32.77 -22.98 -23.81
C GLN A 500 -33.55 -22.78 -22.49
N GLY A 501 -33.47 -21.58 -21.93
CA GLY A 501 -34.11 -21.24 -20.65
C GLY A 501 -33.34 -21.65 -19.39
N TYR A 502 -32.10 -22.15 -19.49
CA TYR A 502 -31.25 -22.49 -18.35
C TYR A 502 -29.85 -21.86 -18.45
N THR A 503 -29.21 -21.61 -17.31
CA THR A 503 -27.89 -21.01 -17.16
C THR A 503 -27.20 -21.52 -15.88
N GLY A 504 -25.99 -21.05 -15.60
CA GLY A 504 -25.14 -21.54 -14.52
C GLY A 504 -24.13 -22.57 -14.98
N THR A 505 -23.12 -22.83 -14.15
CA THR A 505 -22.01 -23.74 -14.47
C THR A 505 -22.44 -25.18 -14.68
N PHE A 506 -23.53 -25.60 -14.03
CA PHE A 506 -24.13 -26.93 -14.16
C PHE A 506 -25.58 -26.88 -14.67
N CYS A 507 -25.97 -25.80 -15.35
CA CYS A 507 -27.34 -25.58 -15.82
C CYS A 507 -28.40 -25.62 -14.71
N GLU A 508 -28.01 -25.29 -13.48
CA GLU A 508 -28.83 -25.36 -12.28
C GLU A 508 -29.77 -24.16 -12.13
N LYS A 509 -29.52 -23.06 -12.85
CA LYS A 509 -30.30 -21.83 -12.78
C LYS A 509 -31.25 -21.73 -13.96
N VAL A 510 -32.48 -21.28 -13.71
CA VAL A 510 -33.42 -20.92 -14.78
C VAL A 510 -33.01 -19.57 -15.36
N ASN A 511 -32.81 -19.50 -16.67
CA ASN A 511 -32.57 -18.27 -17.38
C ASN A 511 -33.90 -17.60 -17.75
N LEU A 512 -34.34 -16.67 -16.91
CA LEU A 512 -35.57 -15.89 -17.13
C LEU A 512 -35.48 -14.94 -18.33
N CYS A 513 -34.30 -14.76 -18.91
CA CYS A 513 -34.04 -13.93 -20.08
C CYS A 513 -34.10 -14.70 -21.41
N ASP A 514 -34.52 -15.96 -21.40
CA ASP A 514 -34.61 -16.79 -22.60
C ASP A 514 -35.99 -17.49 -22.70
N PRO A 515 -36.85 -17.11 -23.67
CA PRO A 515 -36.65 -16.06 -24.68
C PRO A 515 -36.66 -14.66 -24.06
N ASN A 516 -35.94 -13.70 -24.65
CA ASN A 516 -35.80 -12.34 -24.12
C ASN A 516 -37.18 -11.70 -23.84
N PRO A 517 -37.57 -11.52 -22.56
CA PRO A 517 -38.86 -10.97 -22.19
C PRO A 517 -38.86 -9.43 -22.22
N CYS A 518 -37.69 -8.80 -22.42
CA CYS A 518 -37.55 -7.36 -22.34
C CYS A 518 -38.26 -6.65 -23.50
N PRO A 519 -38.91 -5.49 -23.23
CA PRO A 519 -39.47 -4.66 -24.28
C PRO A 519 -38.40 -4.26 -25.31
N PHE A 520 -38.79 -4.22 -26.60
CA PHE A 520 -37.93 -3.75 -27.71
C PHE A 520 -36.57 -4.47 -27.81
N ASP A 521 -36.50 -5.74 -27.43
CA ASP A 521 -35.27 -6.55 -27.41
C ASP A 521 -34.11 -5.90 -26.62
N TRP A 522 -34.44 -5.13 -25.58
CA TRP A 522 -33.42 -4.56 -24.69
C TRP A 522 -32.60 -5.68 -24.02
N ALA A 523 -31.36 -5.34 -23.66
CA ALA A 523 -30.45 -6.29 -23.03
C ALA A 523 -31.02 -6.76 -21.69
N CYS A 524 -31.11 -8.08 -21.50
CA CYS A 524 -31.73 -8.71 -20.34
C CYS A 524 -30.69 -9.33 -19.42
N THR A 525 -30.83 -9.12 -18.12
CA THR A 525 -30.08 -9.83 -17.08
C THR A 525 -31.05 -10.42 -16.05
N SER A 526 -30.75 -11.62 -15.56
CA SER A 526 -31.52 -12.23 -14.46
C SER A 526 -30.73 -12.07 -13.16
N GLN A 527 -31.28 -11.36 -12.18
CA GLN A 527 -30.71 -11.17 -10.84
C GLN A 527 -31.80 -11.49 -9.80
N ASP A 528 -31.43 -12.24 -8.76
CA ASP A 528 -32.29 -12.57 -7.61
C ASP A 528 -33.71 -13.10 -7.94
N GLY A 529 -33.83 -13.86 -9.04
CA GLY A 529 -35.12 -14.43 -9.47
C GLY A 529 -36.04 -13.44 -10.20
N GLY A 530 -35.57 -12.24 -10.51
CA GLY A 530 -36.26 -11.25 -11.34
C GLY A 530 -35.55 -11.02 -12.68
N ILE A 531 -36.26 -10.36 -13.59
CA ILE A 531 -35.76 -9.94 -14.89
C ILE A 531 -35.40 -8.45 -14.85
N HIS A 532 -34.22 -8.10 -15.34
CA HIS A 532 -33.70 -6.74 -15.44
C HIS A 532 -33.42 -6.41 -16.91
N CYS A 533 -34.06 -5.36 -17.43
CA CYS A 533 -33.87 -4.89 -18.79
C CYS A 533 -33.10 -3.57 -18.79
N ALA A 534 -31.90 -3.58 -19.39
CA ALA A 534 -31.05 -2.41 -19.50
C ALA A 534 -31.56 -1.49 -20.63
N VAL A 535 -32.00 -0.29 -20.24
CA VAL A 535 -32.45 0.73 -21.19
C VAL A 535 -31.22 1.38 -21.86
N PRO A 536 -31.11 1.41 -23.21
CA PRO A 536 -29.97 2.02 -23.90
C PRO A 536 -29.84 3.52 -23.60
N SER A 537 -28.60 4.02 -23.56
CA SER A 537 -28.27 5.42 -23.23
C SER A 537 -28.93 6.44 -24.18
N ALA A 538 -29.11 6.07 -25.45
CA ALA A 538 -29.81 6.90 -26.44
C ALA A 538 -31.29 7.11 -26.08
N THR A 539 -31.93 6.10 -25.48
CA THR A 539 -33.32 6.16 -25.01
C THR A 539 -33.42 6.92 -23.68
N ARG A 540 -32.39 6.86 -22.83
CA ARG A 540 -32.30 7.63 -21.57
C ARG A 540 -32.26 9.14 -21.80
N ALA A 541 -31.74 9.60 -22.95
CA ALA A 541 -31.66 11.02 -23.30
C ALA A 541 -33.01 11.64 -23.74
N ILE A 542 -34.01 10.82 -24.08
CA ILE A 542 -35.31 11.27 -24.62
C ILE A 542 -36.35 11.47 -23.50
N SER A 543 -36.17 10.82 -22.34
CA SER A 543 -37.06 10.91 -21.18
C SER A 543 -36.44 11.79 -20.10
N SER A 544 -37.11 12.88 -19.73
CA SER A 544 -36.67 13.78 -18.64
C SER A 544 -36.54 13.03 -17.32
N ARG A 545 -35.30 12.83 -16.81
CA ARG A 545 -34.84 12.60 -15.41
C ARG A 545 -35.70 11.78 -14.41
N PHE A 546 -36.80 11.14 -14.81
CA PHE A 546 -37.77 10.55 -13.89
C PHE A 546 -38.14 9.15 -14.35
N CYS A 547 -37.88 8.19 -13.47
CA CYS A 547 -38.28 6.81 -13.59
C CYS A 547 -39.81 6.70 -13.40
N THR A 548 -40.57 6.50 -14.49
CA THR A 548 -42.05 6.41 -14.44
C THR A 548 -42.56 5.07 -14.96
N ALA A 549 -43.72 4.62 -14.50
CA ALA A 549 -44.33 3.35 -14.96
C ALA A 549 -44.58 3.30 -16.48
N SER A 550 -44.75 4.45 -17.14
CA SER A 550 -44.88 4.55 -18.60
C SER A 550 -43.59 4.25 -19.36
N SER A 551 -42.42 4.33 -18.71
CA SER A 551 -41.13 4.14 -19.38
C SER A 551 -40.82 2.67 -19.69
N CYS A 552 -41.40 1.72 -18.94
CA CYS A 552 -41.12 0.29 -19.07
C CYS A 552 -42.29 -0.52 -19.65
N GLY A 553 -43.45 0.11 -19.87
CA GLY A 553 -44.67 -0.56 -20.30
C GLY A 553 -45.37 -1.33 -19.16
N PRO A 554 -46.58 -1.87 -19.44
CA PRO A 554 -47.38 -2.55 -18.43
C PRO A 554 -46.72 -3.86 -17.94
N GLY A 555 -46.66 -4.04 -16.62
CA GLY A 555 -46.11 -5.23 -15.97
C GLY A 555 -44.62 -5.15 -15.60
N TRP A 556 -43.98 -3.99 -15.82
CA TRP A 556 -42.59 -3.73 -15.46
C TRP A 556 -42.49 -2.54 -14.50
N ASN A 557 -41.63 -2.63 -13.50
CA ASN A 557 -41.32 -1.55 -12.58
C ASN A 557 -40.04 -0.86 -13.01
N CYS A 558 -39.96 0.47 -12.89
CA CYS A 558 -38.75 1.21 -13.17
C CYS A 558 -37.90 1.31 -11.89
N ARG A 559 -36.57 1.12 -11.98
CA ARG A 559 -35.58 1.27 -10.90
C ARG A 559 -34.54 2.31 -11.30
N GLU A 560 -34.18 3.23 -10.40
CA GLU A 560 -33.12 4.22 -10.64
C GLU A 560 -31.73 3.65 -10.35
N ASP A 561 -30.80 3.81 -11.30
CA ASP A 561 -29.43 3.28 -11.26
C ASP A 561 -28.42 4.45 -11.33
N GLY A 562 -28.42 5.28 -10.29
CA GLY A 562 -27.48 6.40 -10.15
C GLY A 562 -27.77 7.62 -11.05
N PRO A 563 -26.84 8.60 -11.12
CA PRO A 563 -27.15 9.97 -11.54
C PRO A 563 -27.53 10.16 -13.03
N ALA A 564 -27.56 9.11 -13.85
CA ALA A 564 -27.94 9.19 -15.27
C ALA A 564 -28.60 7.92 -15.84
N GLY A 565 -29.16 7.03 -15.00
CA GLY A 565 -29.67 5.72 -15.45
C GLY A 565 -30.94 5.25 -14.74
N TYR A 566 -31.77 4.50 -15.48
CA TYR A 566 -32.84 3.68 -14.91
C TYR A 566 -32.93 2.35 -15.67
N SER A 567 -33.40 1.29 -14.99
CA SER A 567 -33.65 -0.05 -15.52
C SER A 567 -35.11 -0.46 -15.35
N CYS A 568 -35.58 -1.39 -16.18
CA CYS A 568 -36.93 -1.94 -16.09
C CYS A 568 -36.86 -3.34 -15.50
N ILE A 569 -37.51 -3.56 -14.36
CA ILE A 569 -37.46 -4.81 -13.60
C ILE A 569 -38.83 -5.49 -13.50
N ARG A 570 -38.85 -6.82 -13.53
CA ARG A 570 -40.06 -7.63 -13.35
C ARG A 570 -39.75 -8.84 -12.48
N GLY A 571 -40.47 -8.95 -11.36
CA GLY A 571 -40.38 -10.07 -10.41
C GLY A 571 -41.53 -11.05 -10.56
#